data_AF-A0A957Z9T0-F1
#
_entry.id   AF-A0A957Z9T0-F1
#
_cell.length_a   1.000
_cell.length_b   1.000
_cell.length_c   1.000
_cell.angle_alpha   90.00
_cell.angle_beta   90.00
_cell.angle_gamma   90.00
#
_symmetry.space_group_name_H-M   'P 1'
#
loop_
_entity.id
_entity.type
_entity.pdbx_description
1 polymer ?
#
loop_
_entity_poly.entity_id
_entity_poly.type
_entity_poly.pdbx_seq_one_letter_code
_entity_poly.pdbx_strand_id
1 'polypeptide(L)'
;MIISASRRTDIPAFYAPWLMNRLRAGFCTVPNPFNRNQVSRISLLPQDVDVIVFWTRNAQPLLAHLAELDDRGYRYYFQYTILDNPRLVDQKTPPVTQAIATFQALAA
;
A
#
# COMPACT_ATOMS: atom_id res chain seq x y z
N MET A 1 0.25 -12.99 10.67
CA MET A 1 -0.17 -13.06 9.25
C MET A 1 0.57 -12.04 8.38
N ILE A 2 0.94 -12.37 7.14
CA ILE A 2 1.53 -11.41 6.18
C ILE A 2 0.42 -10.78 5.31
N ILE A 3 0.36 -9.44 5.26
CA ILE A 3 -0.57 -8.72 4.39
C ILE A 3 0.15 -8.25 3.13
N SER A 4 -0.18 -8.85 1.99
CA SER A 4 0.27 -8.37 0.68
C SER A 4 -0.67 -7.27 0.18
N ALA A 5 -0.35 -6.03 0.53
CA ALA A 5 -1.11 -4.86 0.13
C ALA A 5 -0.71 -4.44 -1.28
N SER A 6 -1.72 -4.33 -2.16
CA SER A 6 -1.62 -3.87 -3.56
C SER A 6 -1.47 -4.90 -4.68
N ARG A 7 -1.89 -6.16 -4.46
CA ARG A 7 -1.93 -7.15 -5.56
C ARG A 7 -3.05 -6.93 -6.58
N ARG A 8 -4.16 -6.30 -6.17
CA ARG A 8 -5.33 -6.02 -7.05
C ARG A 8 -5.36 -4.59 -7.58
N THR A 9 -4.75 -3.65 -6.85
CA THR A 9 -4.68 -2.23 -7.19
C THR A 9 -3.54 -1.60 -6.40
N ASP A 10 -2.95 -0.51 -6.86
CA ASP A 10 -1.87 0.18 -6.14
C ASP A 10 -2.44 0.99 -4.96
N ILE A 11 -2.46 0.37 -3.76
CA ILE A 11 -3.06 0.94 -2.56
C ILE A 11 -2.28 2.19 -2.09
N PRO A 12 -0.93 2.19 -1.95
CA PRO A 12 -0.20 3.40 -1.61
C PRO A 12 -0.47 4.56 -2.56
N ALA A 13 -0.53 4.31 -3.88
CA ALA A 13 -0.71 5.37 -4.87
C ALA A 13 -2.15 5.94 -4.92
N PHE A 14 -3.16 5.11 -4.72
CA PHE A 14 -4.56 5.51 -5.01
C PHE A 14 -5.52 5.41 -3.83
N TYR A 15 -5.15 4.66 -2.78
CA TYR A 15 -6.05 4.31 -1.68
C TYR A 15 -5.40 4.42 -0.30
N ALA A 16 -4.34 5.24 -0.15
CA ALA A 16 -3.70 5.46 1.15
C ALA A 16 -4.69 5.92 2.25
N PRO A 17 -5.60 6.89 2.00
CA PRO A 17 -6.59 7.27 3.02
C PRO A 17 -7.53 6.12 3.42
N TRP A 18 -7.95 5.31 2.45
CA TRP A 18 -8.77 4.13 2.72
C TRP A 18 -8.01 3.11 3.57
N LEU A 19 -6.76 2.83 3.23
CA LEU A 19 -5.91 1.89 3.97
C LEU A 19 -5.74 2.34 5.42
N MET A 20 -5.38 3.61 5.65
CA MET A 20 -5.21 4.14 7.00
C MET A 20 -6.51 4.03 7.80
N ASN A 21 -7.65 4.32 7.18
CA ASN A 21 -8.95 4.13 7.83
C ASN A 21 -9.24 2.65 8.17
N ARG A 22 -8.78 1.69 7.36
CA ARG A 22 -8.92 0.25 7.67
C ARG A 22 -7.97 -0.19 8.79
N LEU A 23 -6.74 0.29 8.78
CA LEU A 23 -5.77 0.04 9.86
C LEU A 23 -6.29 0.62 11.19
N ARG A 24 -6.81 1.86 11.18
CA ARG A 24 -7.48 2.48 12.35
C ARG A 24 -8.68 1.68 12.83
N ALA A 25 -9.49 1.14 11.91
CA ALA A 25 -10.60 0.26 12.26
C ALA A 25 -10.16 -1.14 12.75
N GLY A 26 -8.90 -1.54 12.50
CA GLY A 26 -8.36 -2.84 12.90
C GLY A 26 -8.78 -4.02 12.01
N PHE A 27 -9.47 -3.78 10.89
CA PHE A 27 -9.85 -4.84 9.95
C PHE A 27 -10.22 -4.31 8.56
N CYS A 28 -10.24 -5.22 7.58
CA CYS A 28 -10.90 -5.00 6.31
C CYS A 28 -11.72 -6.23 5.89
N THR A 29 -12.58 -6.05 4.90
CA THR A 29 -13.36 -7.14 4.31
C THR A 29 -12.92 -7.35 2.88
N VAL A 30 -12.71 -8.61 2.50
CA VAL A 30 -12.25 -9.00 1.17
C VAL A 30 -13.27 -9.97 0.58
N PRO A 31 -13.98 -9.60 -0.51
CA PRO A 31 -14.83 -10.54 -1.20
C PRO A 31 -13.99 -11.60 -1.89
N ASN A 32 -14.47 -12.85 -1.86
CA ASN A 32 -13.87 -13.94 -2.63
C ASN A 32 -14.03 -13.63 -4.14
N PRO A 33 -12.95 -13.73 -4.93
CA PRO A 33 -12.99 -13.41 -6.37
C PRO A 33 -13.91 -14.34 -7.18
N PHE A 34 -14.14 -15.58 -6.72
CA PHE A 34 -14.99 -16.57 -7.39
C PHE A 34 -16.43 -16.59 -6.90
N ASN A 35 -16.68 -16.19 -5.64
CA ASN A 35 -18.02 -16.08 -5.07
C ASN A 35 -18.18 -14.80 -4.25
N ARG A 36 -18.79 -13.77 -4.84
CA ARG A 36 -18.90 -12.44 -4.22
C ARG A 36 -19.75 -12.40 -2.95
N ASN A 37 -20.65 -13.37 -2.76
CA ASN A 37 -21.47 -13.47 -1.54
C ASN A 37 -20.65 -13.99 -0.35
N GLN A 38 -19.50 -14.62 -0.61
CA GLN A 38 -18.57 -15.00 0.44
C GLN A 38 -17.58 -13.86 0.69
N VAL A 39 -17.68 -13.25 1.86
CA VAL A 39 -16.83 -12.13 2.28
C VAL A 39 -16.01 -12.54 3.49
N SER A 40 -14.69 -12.50 3.36
CA SER A 40 -13.76 -12.75 4.46
C SER A 40 -13.48 -11.45 5.23
N ARG A 41 -13.49 -11.51 6.56
CA ARG A 41 -13.00 -10.43 7.42
C ARG A 41 -11.56 -10.71 7.79
N ILE A 42 -10.67 -9.80 7.44
CA ILE A 42 -9.22 -9.91 7.69
C ILE A 42 -8.86 -8.96 8.82
N SER A 43 -8.24 -9.48 9.88
CA SER A 43 -7.71 -8.63 10.95
C SER A 43 -6.55 -7.80 10.43
N LEU A 44 -6.51 -6.54 10.84
CA LEU A 44 -5.42 -5.61 10.61
C LEU A 44 -4.88 -5.05 11.93
N LEU A 45 -5.17 -5.69 13.06
CA LEU A 45 -4.60 -5.30 14.34
C LEU A 45 -3.08 -5.62 14.34
N PRO A 46 -2.23 -4.77 14.92
CA PRO A 46 -0.77 -4.96 14.91
C PRO A 46 -0.32 -6.33 15.42
N GLN A 47 -0.99 -6.88 16.44
CA GLN A 47 -0.67 -8.20 17.01
C GLN A 47 -1.00 -9.38 16.08
N ASP A 48 -1.90 -9.19 15.11
CA ASP A 48 -2.31 -10.25 14.19
C ASP A 48 -1.51 -10.19 12.86
N VAL A 49 -0.86 -9.07 12.59
CA VAL A 49 -0.14 -8.79 11.35
C VAL A 49 1.37 -8.84 11.59
N ASP A 50 2.05 -9.82 10.98
CA ASP A 50 3.49 -9.95 11.09
C ASP A 50 4.20 -8.83 10.31
N VAL A 51 3.76 -8.59 9.08
CA VAL A 51 4.30 -7.55 8.21
C VAL A 51 3.30 -7.18 7.12
N ILE A 52 3.31 -5.91 6.72
CA ILE A 52 2.59 -5.40 5.55
C ILE A 52 3.59 -5.20 4.41
N VAL A 53 3.34 -5.83 3.27
CA VAL A 53 4.14 -5.65 2.06
C VAL A 53 3.40 -4.70 1.13
N PHE A 54 3.94 -3.51 0.92
CA PHE A 54 3.37 -2.52 0.00
C PHE A 54 3.96 -2.69 -1.40
N TRP A 55 3.11 -2.95 -2.39
CA TRP A 55 3.51 -2.91 -3.80
C TRP A 55 3.04 -1.61 -4.43
N THR A 56 3.97 -0.84 -5.01
CA THR A 56 3.59 0.46 -5.57
C THR A 56 4.58 0.96 -6.62
N ARG A 57 4.06 1.78 -7.53
CA ARG A 57 4.87 2.64 -8.41
C ARG A 57 4.94 4.09 -7.90
N ASN A 58 4.16 4.42 -6.88
CA ASN A 58 4.09 5.74 -6.29
C ASN A 58 3.71 5.68 -4.79
N ALA A 59 4.71 5.68 -3.92
CA ALA A 59 4.48 5.68 -2.47
C ALA A 59 4.15 7.07 -1.88
N GLN A 60 4.26 8.14 -2.69
CA GLN A 60 4.14 9.52 -2.19
C GLN A 60 2.90 9.77 -1.33
N PRO A 61 1.69 9.28 -1.67
CA PRO A 61 0.51 9.53 -0.85
C PRO A 61 0.53 8.83 0.52
N LEU A 62 1.34 7.77 0.67
CA LEU A 62 1.48 7.04 1.92
C LEU A 62 2.62 7.58 2.81
N LEU A 63 3.56 8.37 2.26
CA LEU A 63 4.71 8.91 3.00
C LEU A 63 4.30 9.67 4.28
N ALA A 64 3.26 10.50 4.18
CA ALA A 64 2.76 11.28 5.31
C ALA A 64 2.15 10.44 6.44
N HIS A 65 1.96 9.13 6.22
CA HIS A 65 1.35 8.21 7.15
C HIS A 65 2.34 7.21 7.77
N LEU A 66 3.61 7.21 7.35
CA LEU A 66 4.60 6.24 7.83
C LEU A 66 4.83 6.34 9.34
N ALA A 67 4.96 7.57 9.86
CA ALA A 67 5.06 7.80 11.30
C ALA A 67 3.87 7.21 12.09
N GLU A 68 2.64 7.33 11.57
CA GLU A 68 1.47 6.70 12.20
C GLU A 68 1.55 5.16 12.15
N LEU A 69 2.08 4.58 11.08
CA LEU A 69 2.27 3.13 11.01
C LEU A 69 3.29 2.65 12.04
N ASP A 70 4.39 3.38 12.20
CA ASP A 70 5.47 3.09 13.14
C ASP A 70 4.98 3.22 14.59
N ASP A 71 4.32 4.33 14.93
CA ASP A 71 3.76 4.59 16.27
C ASP A 71 2.74 3.51 16.69
N ARG A 72 2.06 2.91 15.72
CA ARG A 72 1.08 1.84 15.94
C ARG A 72 1.70 0.45 15.95
N GLY A 73 3.01 0.33 15.76
CA GLY A 73 3.75 -0.92 15.81
C GLY A 73 3.62 -1.80 14.58
N TYR A 74 3.22 -1.25 13.42
CA TYR A 74 3.20 -2.02 12.18
C TYR A 74 4.60 -2.18 11.63
N ARG A 75 4.97 -3.41 11.28
CA ARG A 75 6.16 -3.70 10.47
C ARG A 75 5.76 -3.70 9.00
N TYR A 76 6.53 -3.03 8.15
CA TYR A 76 6.26 -2.99 6.72
C TYR A 76 7.52 -2.79 5.90
N TYR A 77 7.42 -3.10 4.61
CA TYR A 77 8.41 -2.72 3.62
C TYR A 77 7.75 -2.48 2.27
N PHE A 78 8.49 -1.82 1.38
CA PHE A 78 8.02 -1.48 0.04
C PHE A 78 8.69 -2.37 -1.01
N GLN A 79 7.86 -2.95 -1.88
CA GLN A 79 8.26 -3.38 -3.20
C GLN A 79 7.89 -2.27 -4.18
N TYR A 80 8.91 -1.50 -4.58
CA TYR A 80 8.74 -0.31 -5.38
C TYR A 80 9.24 -0.54 -6.80
N THR A 81 8.43 -0.19 -7.80
CA THR A 81 8.86 -0.24 -9.21
C THR A 81 9.00 1.16 -9.77
N ILE A 82 10.19 1.49 -10.28
CA ILE A 82 10.46 2.71 -11.02
C ILE A 82 10.34 2.41 -12.51
N LEU A 83 9.55 3.21 -13.23
CA LEU A 83 9.33 3.07 -14.67
C LEU A 83 9.59 4.41 -15.35
N ASP A 84 10.13 4.36 -16.56
CA ASP A 84 10.31 5.51 -17.47
C ASP A 84 9.64 5.24 -18.82
N ASN A 85 8.45 4.65 -18.75
CA ASN A 85 7.66 4.35 -19.94
C ASN A 85 7.14 5.66 -20.59
N PRO A 86 6.99 5.70 -21.93
CA PRO A 86 6.33 6.82 -22.58
C PRO A 86 4.93 7.06 -21.99
N ARG A 87 4.55 8.33 -21.78
CA ARG A 87 3.25 8.67 -21.17
C ARG A 87 2.06 8.09 -21.93
N LEU A 88 2.18 7.90 -23.23
CA LEU A 88 1.13 7.28 -24.06
C LEU A 88 0.79 5.87 -23.59
N VAL A 89 1.77 5.12 -23.08
CA VAL A 89 1.64 3.74 -22.61
C VAL A 89 1.25 3.69 -21.12
N ASP A 90 1.74 4.64 -20.32
CA ASP A 90 1.60 4.60 -18.85
C ASP A 90 1.26 5.98 -18.25
N GLN A 91 0.04 6.45 -18.52
CA GLN A 91 -0.39 7.83 -18.25
C GLN A 91 -0.40 8.22 -16.77
N LYS A 92 -0.60 7.27 -15.87
CA LYS A 92 -0.79 7.52 -14.42
C LYS A 92 0.47 7.27 -13.60
N THR A 93 1.56 6.90 -14.24
CA THR A 93 2.85 6.70 -13.56
C THR A 93 3.52 8.04 -13.32
N PRO A 94 4.08 8.27 -12.12
CA PRO A 94 4.84 9.49 -11.86
C PRO A 94 6.04 9.60 -12.82
N PRO A 95 6.44 10.82 -13.21
CA PRO A 95 7.71 11.03 -13.92
C PRO A 95 8.87 10.34 -13.20
N VAL A 96 9.80 9.75 -13.95
CA VAL A 96 10.89 8.93 -13.38
C VAL A 96 11.70 9.69 -12.31
N THR A 97 11.94 10.98 -12.52
CA THR A 97 12.65 11.84 -11.55
C THR A 97 11.89 11.96 -10.23
N GLN A 98 10.56 12.09 -10.28
CA GLN A 98 9.70 12.12 -9.10
C GLN A 98 9.63 10.75 -8.42
N ALA A 99 9.57 9.67 -9.20
CA ALA A 99 9.57 8.30 -8.68
C ALA A 99 10.87 8.00 -7.91
N ILE A 100 12.03 8.38 -8.45
CA ILE A 100 13.34 8.23 -7.79
C ILE A 100 13.39 9.03 -6.49
N ALA A 101 13.00 10.32 -6.53
CA ALA A 101 12.99 11.17 -5.33
C ALA A 101 12.06 10.60 -4.24
N THR A 102 10.90 10.09 -4.63
CA THR A 102 9.93 9.46 -3.71
C THR A 102 10.50 8.18 -3.10
N PHE A 103 11.19 7.36 -3.90
CA PHE A 103 11.83 6.15 -3.42
C PHE A 103 12.98 6.44 -2.45
N GLN A 104 13.81 7.45 -2.73
CA GLN A 104 14.85 7.91 -1.80
C GLN A 104 14.27 8.37 -0.46
N ALA A 105 13.12 9.06 -0.48
CA ALA A 105 12.45 9.50 0.74
C ALA A 105 11.90 8.35 1.61
N LEU A 106 11.76 7.13 1.08
CA LEU A 106 11.41 5.95 1.88
C LEU A 106 12.58 5.37 2.68
N ALA A 107 13.82 5.72 2.32
CA ALA A 107 15.04 5.23 2.95
C ALA A 107 15.65 6.22 3.95
N ALA A 108 15.05 7.41 4.08
CA ALA A 108 15.44 8.44 5.03
C ALA A 108 14.84 8.18 6.41
#